data_AF-A0A1N6ENA1-F1
#
_entry.id   AF-A0A1N6ENA1-F1
#
_cell.length_a   1.000
_cell.length_b   1.000
_cell.length_c   1.000
_cell.angle_alpha   90.00
_cell.angle_beta   90.00
_cell.angle_gamma   90.00
#
_symmetry.space_group_name_H-M   'P 1'
#
loop_
_entity.id
_entity.type
_entity.pdbx_description
1 polymer ?
#
loop_
_entity_poly.entity_id
_entity_poly.type
_entity_poly.pdbx_seq_one_letter_code
_entity_poly.pdbx_strand_id
1 'polypeptide(L)'
;MIEFTPNNALEKYYLQIKQNRWHWLFQLFCRILLAYAFIVAGMVKILGERFASGLSEIHPMGAYLEALHHTGYYYTFIGYAQVTAGILLLIPSTVLMGALLYLPIIFNIWILSYAVRFIGSYITSPLMVLANLYILTWHYDKLRFIIPFNRFSKKVSFSKPEKYSLRFPFLFFGGVLLTMVFFVLFTRFGHEVMPQNSLESCKKQFIGSKNETAGFAFCECIHTNGSPLDTCLETYENSKN
;
A
#
# COMPACT_ATOMS: atom_id res chain seq x y z
N MET A 1 -21.19 -35.12 13.95
CA MET A 1 -19.99 -34.28 14.12
C MET A 1 -18.91 -34.89 13.23
N ILE A 2 -18.65 -34.31 12.06
CA ILE A 2 -17.65 -34.87 11.13
C ILE A 2 -16.30 -34.27 11.49
N GLU A 3 -15.40 -35.12 11.96
CA GLU A 3 -14.03 -34.77 12.30
C GLU A 3 -13.30 -34.37 11.01
N PHE A 4 -13.07 -33.07 10.83
CA PHE A 4 -12.33 -32.55 9.69
C PHE A 4 -10.84 -32.86 9.90
N THR A 5 -10.31 -33.85 9.19
CA THR A 5 -8.87 -34.10 9.09
C THR A 5 -8.29 -33.29 7.93
N PRO A 6 -7.58 -32.18 8.17
CA PRO A 6 -6.90 -31.43 7.11
C PRO A 6 -5.85 -32.30 6.42
N ASN A 7 -5.93 -32.39 5.08
CA ASN A 7 -5.15 -33.33 4.27
C ASN A 7 -3.74 -32.81 3.91
N ASN A 8 -3.46 -31.51 4.13
CA ASN A 8 -2.15 -30.92 3.87
C ASN A 8 -1.71 -29.94 4.98
N ALA A 9 -0.41 -29.65 5.06
CA ALA A 9 0.17 -28.78 6.09
C ALA A 9 -0.35 -27.33 6.04
N LEU A 10 -0.69 -26.84 4.84
CA LEU A 10 -1.24 -25.50 4.63
C LEU A 10 -2.64 -25.35 5.21
N GLU A 11 -3.51 -26.36 5.05
CA GLU A 11 -4.85 -26.43 5.64
C GLU A 11 -4.78 -26.40 7.17
N LYS A 12 -3.86 -27.17 7.77
CA LYS A 12 -3.62 -27.16 9.22
C LYS A 12 -3.20 -25.78 9.72
N TYR A 13 -2.24 -25.15 9.04
CA TYR A 13 -1.75 -23.83 9.42
C TYR A 13 -2.82 -22.74 9.27
N TYR A 14 -3.57 -22.75 8.17
CA TYR A 14 -4.69 -21.84 7.94
C TYR A 14 -5.76 -21.95 9.04
N LEU A 15 -6.11 -23.17 9.44
CA LEU A 15 -7.04 -23.41 10.55
C LEU A 15 -6.53 -22.87 11.88
N GLN A 16 -5.25 -23.08 12.19
CA GLN A 16 -4.63 -22.54 13.41
C GLN A 16 -4.70 -21.01 13.45
N ILE A 17 -4.46 -20.34 12.33
CA ILE A 17 -4.60 -18.88 12.20
C ILE A 17 -6.05 -18.46 12.45
N LYS A 18 -7.03 -19.13 11.83
CA LYS A 18 -8.46 -18.81 11.96
C LYS A 18 -8.99 -18.95 13.38
N GLN A 19 -8.42 -19.87 14.16
CA GLN A 19 -8.78 -20.09 15.56
C GLN A 19 -8.09 -19.12 16.53
N ASN A 20 -7.14 -18.30 16.07
CA ASN A 20 -6.40 -17.38 16.94
C ASN A 20 -7.04 -15.99 17.00
N ARG A 21 -7.29 -15.49 18.22
CA ARG A 21 -7.92 -14.17 18.45
C ARG A 21 -7.08 -13.02 17.90
N TRP A 22 -5.75 -13.09 18.00
CA TRP A 22 -4.86 -12.02 17.56
C TRP A 22 -4.87 -11.84 16.04
N HIS A 23 -4.93 -12.93 15.28
CA HIS A 23 -5.06 -12.87 13.84
C HIS A 23 -6.42 -12.34 13.40
N TRP A 24 -7.50 -12.67 14.14
CA TRP A 24 -8.82 -12.10 13.92
C TRP A 24 -8.85 -10.59 14.19
N LEU A 25 -8.24 -10.13 15.29
CA LEU A 25 -8.10 -8.70 15.61
C LEU A 25 -7.27 -7.97 14.57
N PHE A 26 -6.13 -8.54 14.18
CA PHE A 26 -5.26 -7.96 13.16
C PHE A 26 -5.97 -7.83 11.82
N GLN A 27 -6.74 -8.84 11.40
CA GLN A 27 -7.58 -8.76 10.21
C GLN A 27 -8.61 -7.63 10.29
N LEU A 28 -9.27 -7.48 11.44
CA LEU A 28 -10.25 -6.42 11.65
C LEU A 28 -9.59 -5.04 11.60
N PHE A 29 -8.41 -4.90 12.22
CA PHE A 29 -7.60 -3.69 12.18
C PHE A 29 -7.22 -3.32 10.74
N CYS A 30 -6.69 -4.26 9.96
CA CYS A 30 -6.36 -4.04 8.54
C CYS A 30 -7.59 -3.56 7.76
N ARG A 31 -8.75 -4.19 7.94
CA ARG A 31 -9.99 -3.80 7.24
C ARG A 31 -10.39 -2.36 7.54
N ILE A 32 -10.42 -1.98 8.82
CA ILE A 32 -10.83 -0.64 9.24
C ILE A 32 -9.83 0.40 8.73
N LEU A 33 -8.53 0.14 8.86
CA LEU A 33 -7.49 1.07 8.44
C LEU A 33 -7.47 1.26 6.91
N LEU A 34 -7.55 0.18 6.13
CA LEU A 34 -7.58 0.26 4.66
C LEU A 34 -8.85 0.93 4.16
N ALA A 35 -10.00 0.65 4.79
CA ALA A 35 -11.27 1.30 4.46
C ALA A 35 -11.19 2.80 4.73
N TYR A 36 -10.69 3.21 5.91
CA TYR A 36 -10.49 4.63 6.23
C TYR A 36 -9.63 5.33 5.18
N ALA A 37 -8.47 4.75 4.85
CA ALA A 37 -7.54 5.35 3.88
C ALA A 37 -8.19 5.55 2.49
N PHE A 38 -8.88 4.54 1.97
CA PHE A 38 -9.52 4.63 0.65
C PHE A 38 -10.79 5.49 0.64
N ILE A 39 -11.57 5.50 1.72
CA ILE A 39 -12.73 6.37 1.82
C ILE A 39 -12.28 7.83 1.84
N VAL A 40 -11.32 8.21 2.69
CA VAL A 40 -10.82 9.59 2.73
C VAL A 40 -10.19 10.00 1.40
N ALA A 41 -9.27 9.18 0.87
CA ALA A 41 -8.60 9.47 -0.39
C ALA A 41 -9.55 9.50 -1.60
N GLY A 42 -10.60 8.67 -1.59
CA GLY A 42 -11.60 8.61 -2.65
C GLY A 42 -12.59 9.77 -2.59
N MET A 43 -13.01 10.18 -1.39
CA MET A 43 -13.91 11.32 -1.19
C MET A 43 -13.30 12.62 -1.70
N VAL A 44 -11.99 12.84 -1.50
CA VAL A 44 -11.28 13.99 -2.09
C VAL A 44 -11.48 14.06 -3.61
N LYS A 45 -11.41 12.91 -4.31
CA LYS A 45 -11.59 12.85 -5.77
C LYS A 45 -13.04 13.06 -6.19
N ILE A 46 -13.99 12.56 -5.39
CA ILE A 46 -15.42 12.74 -5.64
C ILE A 46 -15.83 14.20 -5.48
N LEU A 47 -15.26 14.91 -4.50
CA LEU A 47 -15.50 16.33 -4.26
C LEU A 47 -14.85 17.24 -5.30
N GLY A 48 -14.09 16.68 -6.25
CA GLY A 48 -13.40 17.45 -7.28
C GLY A 48 -12.13 18.16 -6.79
N GLU A 49 -11.68 17.85 -5.57
CA GLU A 49 -10.47 18.40 -5.00
C GLU A 49 -9.23 17.65 -5.50
N ARG A 50 -8.12 18.37 -5.65
CA ARG A 50 -6.86 17.74 -6.06
C ARG A 50 -6.27 16.94 -4.91
N PHE A 51 -6.00 15.66 -5.15
CA PHE A 51 -5.34 14.79 -4.18
C PHE A 51 -3.92 15.28 -3.94
N ALA A 52 -3.50 15.32 -2.68
CA ALA A 52 -2.21 15.91 -2.26
C ALA A 52 -2.03 17.37 -2.73
N SER A 53 -3.07 18.19 -2.58
CA SER A 53 -3.09 19.60 -3.02
C SER A 53 -1.90 20.45 -2.55
N GLY A 54 -1.28 20.11 -1.42
CA GLY A 54 -0.06 20.77 -0.92
C GLY A 54 1.25 20.41 -1.63
N LEU A 55 1.25 19.46 -2.59
CA LEU A 55 2.43 19.09 -3.36
C LEU A 55 2.52 19.93 -4.64
N SER A 56 3.66 20.56 -4.92
CA SER A 56 3.79 21.40 -6.13
C SER A 56 3.43 20.66 -7.43
N GLU A 57 2.73 21.32 -8.36
CA GLU A 57 2.35 20.74 -9.67
C GLU A 57 3.55 20.45 -10.58
N ILE A 58 4.69 21.10 -10.35
CA ILE A 58 5.93 20.83 -11.10
C ILE A 58 6.74 19.66 -10.51
N HIS A 59 6.43 19.22 -9.29
CA HIS A 59 7.04 18.02 -8.72
C HIS A 59 6.58 16.77 -9.51
N PRO A 60 7.43 15.74 -9.77
CA PRO A 60 7.06 14.60 -10.62
C PRO A 60 5.73 13.93 -10.28
N MET A 61 5.49 13.66 -9.00
CA MET A 61 4.20 13.13 -8.53
C MET A 61 3.07 14.16 -8.64
N GLY A 62 3.37 15.45 -8.39
CA GLY A 62 2.39 16.52 -8.46
C GLY A 62 1.90 16.75 -9.88
N ALA A 63 2.81 16.75 -10.87
CA ALA A 63 2.49 16.85 -12.29
C ALA A 63 1.57 15.71 -12.74
N TYR A 64 1.88 14.48 -12.31
CA TYR A 64 1.01 13.33 -12.58
C TYR A 64 -0.38 13.50 -11.95
N LEU A 65 -0.44 13.93 -10.69
CA LEU A 65 -1.72 14.13 -9.98
C LEU A 65 -2.54 15.28 -10.55
N GLU A 66 -1.89 16.35 -11.03
CA GLU A 66 -2.52 17.47 -11.74
C GLU A 66 -3.15 17.00 -13.05
N ALA A 67 -2.36 16.32 -13.88
CA ALA A 67 -2.85 15.75 -15.13
C ALA A 67 -3.99 14.75 -14.87
N LEU A 68 -3.86 13.92 -13.84
CA LEU A 68 -4.90 12.98 -13.44
C LEU A 68 -6.17 13.70 -12.98
N HIS A 69 -6.07 14.77 -12.19
CA HIS A 69 -7.22 15.56 -11.74
C HIS A 69 -7.96 16.20 -12.92
N HIS A 70 -7.23 16.71 -13.91
CA HIS A 70 -7.80 17.27 -15.13
C HIS A 70 -8.47 16.25 -16.07
N THR A 71 -8.34 14.94 -15.83
CA THR A 71 -9.14 13.94 -16.55
C THR A 71 -10.64 13.98 -16.21
N GLY A 72 -11.04 14.77 -15.21
CA GLY A 72 -12.44 15.01 -14.85
C GLY A 72 -13.15 13.73 -14.44
N TYR A 73 -14.02 13.22 -15.30
CA TYR A 73 -14.82 12.02 -15.03
C TYR A 73 -13.97 10.82 -14.58
N TYR A 74 -12.82 10.59 -15.21
CA TYR A 74 -11.95 9.45 -14.86
C TYR A 74 -11.40 9.58 -13.42
N TYR A 75 -11.01 10.78 -13.01
CA TYR A 75 -10.59 11.07 -11.64
C TYR A 75 -11.69 10.78 -10.61
N THR A 76 -12.91 11.26 -10.88
CA THR A 76 -14.08 10.99 -10.02
C THR A 76 -14.41 9.50 -9.98
N PHE A 77 -14.31 8.79 -11.11
CA PHE A 77 -14.53 7.35 -11.20
C PHE A 77 -13.56 6.55 -10.30
N ILE A 78 -12.27 6.90 -10.29
CA ILE A 78 -11.30 6.32 -9.36
C ILE A 78 -11.74 6.57 -7.91
N GLY A 79 -12.23 7.77 -7.60
CA GLY A 79 -12.79 8.11 -6.29
C GLY A 79 -13.92 7.16 -5.86
N TYR A 80 -14.92 6.96 -6.73
CA TYR A 80 -16.02 6.03 -6.48
C TYR A 80 -15.54 4.59 -6.30
N ALA A 81 -14.59 4.13 -7.11
CA ALA A 81 -14.00 2.80 -6.98
C ALA A 81 -13.29 2.63 -5.62
N GLN A 82 -12.54 3.66 -5.17
CA GLN A 82 -11.87 3.66 -3.86
C GLN A 82 -12.88 3.63 -2.71
N VAL A 83 -13.87 4.52 -2.71
CA VAL A 83 -14.90 4.57 -1.65
C VAL A 83 -15.68 3.26 -1.62
N THR A 84 -16.07 2.72 -2.78
CA THR A 84 -16.78 1.43 -2.87
C THR A 84 -15.95 0.30 -2.29
N ALA A 85 -14.67 0.19 -2.65
CA ALA A 85 -13.77 -0.81 -2.08
C ALA A 85 -13.67 -0.68 -0.54
N GLY A 86 -13.56 0.55 -0.03
CA GLY A 86 -13.52 0.80 1.41
C GLY A 86 -14.81 0.41 2.15
N ILE A 87 -15.98 0.75 1.60
CA ILE A 87 -17.28 0.36 2.18
C ILE A 87 -17.44 -1.16 2.20
N LEU A 88 -17.09 -1.84 1.10
CA LEU A 88 -17.15 -3.30 1.02
C LEU A 88 -16.20 -3.98 2.02
N LEU A 89 -15.06 -3.37 2.33
CA LEU A 89 -14.17 -3.89 3.38
C LEU A 89 -14.79 -3.81 4.79
N LEU A 90 -15.69 -2.87 5.05
CA LEU A 90 -16.36 -2.72 6.35
C LEU A 90 -17.51 -3.72 6.53
N ILE A 91 -18.24 -4.03 5.46
CA ILE A 91 -19.37 -4.97 5.50
C ILE A 91 -18.85 -6.43 5.54
N PRO A 92 -19.11 -7.21 6.61
CA PRO A 92 -18.51 -8.53 6.80
C PRO A 92 -18.77 -9.55 5.67
N SER A 93 -19.90 -9.44 4.97
CA SER A 93 -20.27 -10.34 3.87
C SER A 93 -19.51 -10.05 2.57
N THR A 94 -19.11 -8.80 2.33
CA THR A 94 -18.54 -8.35 1.05
C THR A 94 -17.03 -8.08 1.10
N VAL A 95 -16.37 -8.39 2.21
CA VAL A 95 -14.92 -8.15 2.42
C VAL A 95 -14.06 -8.68 1.28
N LEU A 96 -14.36 -9.88 0.76
CA LEU A 96 -13.60 -10.45 -0.37
C LEU A 96 -13.72 -9.59 -1.63
N MET A 97 -14.93 -9.13 -1.96
CA MET A 97 -15.15 -8.26 -3.12
C MET A 97 -14.45 -6.91 -2.94
N GLY A 98 -14.54 -6.35 -1.72
CA GLY A 98 -13.82 -5.14 -1.36
C GLY A 98 -12.31 -5.29 -1.55
N ALA A 99 -11.72 -6.37 -1.02
CA ALA A 99 -10.29 -6.65 -1.13
C ALA A 99 -9.83 -6.90 -2.57
N LEU A 100 -10.65 -7.57 -3.39
CA LEU A 100 -10.37 -7.79 -4.81
C LEU A 100 -10.41 -6.49 -5.62
N LEU A 101 -11.36 -5.60 -5.34
CA LEU A 101 -11.43 -4.26 -5.96
C LEU A 101 -10.29 -3.36 -5.47
N TYR A 102 -9.94 -3.45 -4.19
CA TYR A 102 -8.87 -2.67 -3.57
C TYR A 102 -7.50 -2.98 -4.18
N LEU A 103 -7.20 -4.26 -4.41
CA LEU A 103 -5.87 -4.74 -4.79
C LEU A 103 -5.29 -4.05 -6.04
N PRO A 104 -5.95 -4.03 -7.22
CA PRO A 104 -5.38 -3.41 -8.41
C PRO A 104 -5.17 -1.91 -8.24
N ILE A 105 -6.03 -1.23 -7.47
CA ILE A 105 -5.93 0.21 -7.22
C ILE A 105 -4.71 0.51 -6.34
N ILE A 106 -4.58 -0.16 -5.20
CA ILE A 106 -3.44 0.10 -4.30
C ILE A 106 -2.11 -0.36 -4.89
N PHE A 107 -2.13 -1.43 -5.70
CA PHE A 107 -0.94 -1.89 -6.39
C PHE A 107 -0.45 -0.85 -7.41
N ASN A 108 -1.35 -0.25 -8.20
CA ASN A 108 -1.00 0.87 -9.08
C ASN A 108 -0.40 2.04 -8.31
N ILE A 109 -1.01 2.44 -7.19
CA ILE A 109 -0.49 3.52 -6.34
C ILE A 109 0.90 3.19 -5.82
N TRP A 110 1.15 1.94 -5.43
CA TRP A 110 2.46 1.50 -4.96
C TRP A 110 3.52 1.61 -6.07
N ILE A 111 3.25 1.03 -7.23
CA ILE A 111 4.18 1.09 -8.37
C ILE A 111 4.46 2.54 -8.78
N LEU A 112 3.43 3.38 -8.84
CA LEU A 112 3.58 4.81 -9.11
C LEU A 112 4.46 5.49 -8.05
N SER A 113 4.20 5.25 -6.77
CA SER A 113 4.96 5.87 -5.67
C SER A 113 6.46 5.55 -5.75
N TYR A 114 6.81 4.34 -6.20
CA TYR A 114 8.20 3.93 -6.39
C TYR A 114 8.79 4.53 -7.66
N ALA A 115 8.04 4.52 -8.76
CA ALA A 115 8.49 5.07 -10.04
C ALA A 115 8.92 6.54 -9.93
N VAL A 116 8.18 7.36 -9.18
CA VAL A 116 8.49 8.78 -9.00
C VAL A 116 9.12 9.12 -7.65
N ARG A 117 9.58 8.11 -6.88
CA ARG A 117 10.20 8.27 -5.55
C ARG A 117 9.39 9.15 -4.59
N PHE A 118 8.07 9.02 -4.59
CA PHE A 118 7.18 9.89 -3.84
C PHE A 118 7.08 9.49 -2.36
N ILE A 119 7.66 10.30 -1.48
CA ILE A 119 7.77 10.02 -0.05
C ILE A 119 6.41 9.90 0.66
N GLY A 120 5.37 10.62 0.20
CA GLY A 120 4.05 10.64 0.85
C GLY A 120 3.35 9.28 0.91
N SER A 121 3.66 8.37 -0.02
CA SER A 121 3.13 6.99 -0.01
C SER A 121 4.19 5.91 -0.17
N TYR A 122 5.48 6.25 -0.08
CA TYR A 122 6.58 5.31 -0.30
C TYR A 122 6.60 4.14 0.71
N ILE A 123 6.23 4.38 1.97
CA ILE A 123 6.11 3.32 2.99
C ILE A 123 4.69 2.77 3.05
N THR A 124 3.69 3.66 3.00
CA THR A 124 2.31 3.29 3.30
C THR A 124 1.69 2.44 2.20
N SER A 125 1.92 2.75 0.92
CA SER A 125 1.34 1.99 -0.20
C SER A 125 1.76 0.51 -0.25
N PRO A 126 3.04 0.11 -0.10
CA PRO A 126 3.39 -1.32 -0.04
C PRO A 126 2.83 -2.01 1.20
N LEU A 127 2.80 -1.34 2.37
CA LEU A 127 2.18 -1.91 3.57
C LEU A 127 0.68 -2.11 3.39
N MET A 128 0.00 -1.22 2.67
CA MET A 128 -1.42 -1.36 2.33
C MET A 128 -1.66 -2.52 1.36
N VAL A 129 -0.77 -2.75 0.39
CA VAL A 129 -0.80 -3.95 -0.46
C VAL A 129 -0.68 -5.21 0.40
N LEU A 130 0.31 -5.27 1.30
CA LEU A 130 0.52 -6.43 2.18
C LEU A 130 -0.66 -6.67 3.13
N ALA A 131 -1.24 -5.61 3.69
CA ALA A 131 -2.45 -5.70 4.51
C ALA A 131 -3.63 -6.23 3.70
N ASN A 132 -3.80 -5.80 2.45
CA ASN A 132 -4.87 -6.31 1.59
C ASN A 132 -4.64 -7.77 1.17
N LEU A 133 -3.39 -8.17 0.90
CA LEU A 133 -3.01 -9.57 0.69
C LEU A 133 -3.30 -10.41 1.94
N TYR A 134 -3.03 -9.89 3.14
CA TYR A 134 -3.42 -10.55 4.39
C TYR A 134 -4.95 -10.73 4.48
N ILE A 135 -5.75 -9.72 4.13
CA ILE A 135 -7.22 -9.83 4.07
C ILE A 135 -7.67 -10.93 3.09
N LEU A 136 -7.05 -11.01 1.92
CA LEU A 136 -7.34 -12.03 0.90
C LEU A 136 -6.98 -13.43 1.40
N THR A 137 -5.80 -13.61 2.01
CA THR A 137 -5.40 -14.89 2.60
C THR A 137 -6.28 -15.28 3.78
N TRP A 138 -6.75 -14.31 4.58
CA TRP A 138 -7.74 -14.57 5.61
C TRP A 138 -9.06 -15.08 5.01
N HIS A 139 -9.47 -14.61 3.83
CA HIS A 139 -10.69 -15.08 3.14
C HIS A 139 -10.40 -16.16 2.09
N TYR A 140 -9.31 -16.92 2.25
CA TYR A 140 -8.89 -17.94 1.29
C TYR A 140 -9.96 -19.02 1.06
N ASP A 141 -10.77 -19.32 2.08
CA ASP A 141 -11.93 -20.22 2.00
C ASP A 141 -12.93 -19.87 0.89
N LYS A 142 -13.09 -18.57 0.62
CA LYS A 142 -13.93 -18.02 -0.44
C LYS A 142 -13.14 -17.72 -1.71
N LEU A 143 -11.93 -17.17 -1.58
CA LEU A 143 -11.05 -16.80 -2.70
C LEU A 143 -10.71 -18.00 -3.59
N ARG A 144 -10.55 -19.20 -3.00
CA ARG A 144 -10.24 -20.42 -3.75
C ARG A 144 -11.26 -20.72 -4.86
N PHE A 145 -12.52 -20.30 -4.74
CA PHE A 145 -13.54 -20.53 -5.77
C PHE A 145 -13.33 -19.65 -7.02
N ILE A 146 -12.52 -18.60 -6.90
CA ILE A 146 -12.21 -17.65 -7.98
C ILE A 146 -10.89 -18.04 -8.67
N ILE A 147 -9.95 -18.69 -7.96
CA ILE A 147 -8.62 -19.03 -8.48
C ILE A 147 -8.65 -20.39 -9.21
N PRO A 148 -8.11 -20.49 -10.44
CA PRO A 148 -8.17 -21.72 -11.25
C PRO A 148 -7.31 -22.88 -10.73
N PHE A 149 -6.33 -22.61 -9.87
CA PHE A 149 -5.36 -23.60 -9.36
C PHE A 149 -5.80 -24.21 -8.02
N ASN A 150 -6.87 -25.03 -8.01
CA ASN A 150 -7.44 -25.52 -6.76
C ASN A 150 -7.12 -27.00 -6.49
N ARG A 151 -6.24 -27.25 -5.50
CA ARG A 151 -5.97 -28.59 -4.92
C ARG A 151 -6.58 -28.79 -3.52
N PHE A 152 -7.38 -27.84 -3.02
CA PHE A 152 -8.00 -27.91 -1.68
C PHE A 152 -9.28 -28.76 -1.68
N SER A 153 -9.53 -29.48 -0.58
CA SER A 153 -10.73 -30.30 -0.43
C SER A 153 -12.03 -29.47 -0.52
N LYS A 154 -12.97 -29.88 -1.37
CA LYS A 154 -14.27 -29.21 -1.63
C LYS A 154 -15.19 -29.10 -0.40
N LYS A 155 -14.88 -29.80 0.71
CA LYS A 155 -15.82 -30.05 1.81
C LYS A 155 -15.90 -29.01 2.93
N VAL A 156 -15.22 -27.87 2.85
CA VAL A 156 -15.07 -27.00 4.04
C VAL A 156 -15.66 -25.61 3.86
N SER A 157 -16.89 -25.44 4.35
CA SER A 157 -17.35 -24.16 4.86
C SER A 157 -16.84 -24.04 6.29
N PHE A 158 -15.90 -23.14 6.54
CA PHE A 158 -15.32 -22.98 7.87
C PHE A 158 -16.25 -22.09 8.70
N SER A 159 -17.00 -22.69 9.63
CA SER A 159 -17.78 -21.97 10.61
C SER A 159 -16.86 -21.16 11.55
N LYS A 160 -17.38 -20.07 12.09
CA LYS A 160 -16.70 -19.27 13.11
C LYS A 160 -16.32 -20.20 14.28
N PRO A 161 -15.09 -20.16 14.80
CA PRO A 161 -14.70 -21.06 15.89
C PRO A 161 -15.54 -20.76 17.14
N GLU A 162 -15.98 -21.82 17.84
CA GLU A 162 -16.74 -21.68 19.09
C GLU A 162 -15.90 -21.02 20.20
N LYS A 163 -14.58 -21.29 20.20
CA LYS A 163 -13.61 -20.70 21.13
C LYS A 163 -12.36 -20.27 20.38
N TYR A 164 -11.85 -19.07 20.68
CA TYR A 164 -10.58 -18.59 20.13
C TYR A 164 -9.42 -18.93 21.07
N SER A 165 -8.30 -19.34 20.49
CA SER A 165 -7.01 -19.38 21.17
C SER A 165 -6.50 -17.97 21.43
N LEU A 166 -6.01 -17.74 22.65
CA LEU A 166 -5.42 -16.46 23.09
C LEU A 166 -3.89 -16.45 22.99
N ARG A 167 -3.27 -17.55 22.52
CA ARG A 167 -1.81 -17.65 22.39
C ARG A 167 -1.31 -16.59 21.43
N PHE A 168 -0.46 -15.69 21.93
CA PHE A 168 0.11 -14.61 21.11
C PHE A 168 1.03 -15.17 20.02
N PRO A 169 0.85 -14.82 18.74
CA PRO A 169 1.65 -15.33 17.64
C PRO A 169 2.91 -14.46 17.45
N PHE A 170 3.91 -14.64 18.33
CA PHE A 170 5.15 -13.84 18.32
C PHE A 170 5.86 -13.81 16.95
N LEU A 171 5.94 -14.95 16.27
CA LEU A 171 6.57 -15.03 14.94
C LEU A 171 5.87 -14.14 13.90
N PHE A 172 4.54 -14.11 13.93
CA PHE A 172 3.76 -13.29 13.00
C PHE A 172 3.98 -11.80 13.24
N PHE A 173 3.81 -11.34 14.49
CA PHE A 173 4.01 -9.93 14.81
C PHE A 173 5.47 -9.48 14.70
N GLY A 174 6.41 -10.38 14.99
CA GLY A 174 7.83 -10.16 14.70
C GLY A 174 8.08 -9.96 13.21
N GLY A 175 7.46 -10.76 12.35
CA GLY A 175 7.52 -10.58 10.89
C GLY A 175 6.91 -9.27 10.43
N VAL A 176 5.74 -8.87 10.97
CA VAL A 176 5.10 -7.58 10.67
C VAL A 176 6.02 -6.42 11.05
N LEU A 177 6.59 -6.45 12.26
CA LEU A 177 7.53 -5.42 12.73
C LEU A 177 8.78 -5.37 11.84
N LEU A 178 9.38 -6.52 11.54
CA LEU A 178 10.55 -6.60 10.65
C LEU A 178 10.24 -6.03 9.26
N THR A 179 9.03 -6.27 8.75
CA THR A 179 8.58 -5.74 7.45
C THR A 179 8.43 -4.23 7.49
N MET A 180 7.86 -3.68 8.57
CA MET A 180 7.78 -2.23 8.75
C MET A 180 9.17 -1.59 8.85
N VAL A 181 10.07 -2.19 9.64
CA VAL A 181 11.46 -1.75 9.74
C VAL A 181 12.16 -1.81 8.39
N PHE A 182 11.98 -2.89 7.62
CA PHE A 182 12.52 -3.03 6.27
C PHE A 182 12.11 -1.86 5.38
N PHE A 183 10.82 -1.52 5.30
CA PHE A 183 10.39 -0.39 4.46
C PHE A 183 10.92 0.95 4.97
N VAL A 184 11.02 1.16 6.28
CA VAL A 184 11.64 2.36 6.87
C VAL A 184 13.13 2.46 6.49
N LEU A 185 13.88 1.35 6.56
CA LEU A 185 15.28 1.33 6.14
C LEU A 185 15.40 1.51 4.63
N PHE A 186 14.51 0.90 3.85
CA PHE A 186 14.49 1.04 2.40
C PHE A 186 14.24 2.49 1.96
N THR A 187 13.44 3.27 2.67
CA THR A 187 13.28 4.70 2.32
C THR A 187 14.52 5.54 2.62
N ARG A 188 15.32 5.12 3.60
CA ARG A 188 16.54 5.82 4.02
C ARG A 188 17.75 5.43 3.19
N PHE A 189 17.81 4.19 2.73
CA PHE A 189 19.01 3.61 2.11
C PHE A 189 18.77 3.06 0.70
N GLY A 190 17.51 2.97 0.24
CA GLY A 190 17.17 2.39 -1.07
C GLY A 190 17.46 3.30 -2.26
N HIS A 191 17.53 4.61 -2.03
CA HIS A 191 17.92 5.59 -3.04
C HIS A 191 18.93 6.57 -2.44
N GLU A 192 19.95 6.91 -3.23
CA GLU A 192 20.94 7.91 -2.82
C GLU A 192 20.33 9.31 -2.69
N VAL A 193 19.35 9.62 -3.55
CA VAL A 193 18.65 10.90 -3.58
C VAL A 193 17.13 10.69 -3.74
N MET A 194 16.37 11.46 -2.97
CA MET A 194 14.91 11.52 -3.06
C MET A 194 14.46 12.95 -3.42
N PRO A 195 13.42 13.14 -4.26
CA PRO A 195 12.85 14.45 -4.57
C PRO A 195 12.35 15.22 -3.34
N GLN A 196 11.81 14.52 -2.34
CA GLN A 196 11.09 15.09 -1.19
C GLN A 196 9.88 15.97 -1.59
N ASN A 197 9.04 16.33 -0.63
CA ASN A 197 7.80 17.08 -0.92
C ASN A 197 8.02 18.58 -1.12
N SER A 198 9.20 19.13 -0.77
CA SER A 198 9.53 20.55 -0.92
C SER A 198 11.01 20.77 -1.20
N LEU A 199 11.34 21.91 -1.81
CA LEU A 199 12.73 22.32 -2.09
C LEU A 199 13.60 22.32 -0.83
N GLU A 200 13.08 22.88 0.28
CA GLU A 200 13.80 22.93 1.55
C GLU A 200 14.09 21.51 2.09
N SER A 201 13.08 20.63 2.10
CA SER A 201 13.26 19.26 2.54
C SER A 201 14.19 18.48 1.62
N CYS A 202 14.20 18.80 0.33
CA CYS A 202 15.11 18.20 -0.64
C CYS A 202 16.55 18.60 -0.34
N LYS A 203 16.84 19.91 -0.22
CA LYS A 203 18.19 20.43 0.05
C LYS A 203 18.76 19.95 1.38
N LYS A 204 17.92 19.78 2.40
CA LYS A 204 18.33 19.24 3.72
C LYS A 204 19.05 17.89 3.64
N GLN A 205 18.85 17.10 2.58
CA GLN A 205 19.54 15.82 2.39
C GLN A 205 21.04 15.98 2.11
N PHE A 206 21.46 17.17 1.65
CA PHE A 206 22.79 17.39 1.09
C PHE A 206 23.66 18.35 1.89
N ILE A 207 23.10 19.05 2.88
CA ILE A 207 23.83 20.03 3.70
C ILE A 207 25.01 19.34 4.40
N GLY A 208 26.23 19.84 4.16
CA GLY A 208 27.47 19.30 4.71
C GLY A 208 27.94 18.00 4.05
N SER A 209 27.34 17.60 2.91
CA SER A 209 27.77 16.44 2.12
C SER A 209 28.78 16.83 1.03
N LYS A 210 29.56 15.85 0.54
CA LYS A 210 30.49 16.07 -0.60
C LYS A 210 29.80 16.47 -1.90
N ASN A 211 28.51 16.14 -2.02
CA ASN A 211 27.69 16.35 -3.22
C ASN A 211 26.70 17.50 -3.02
N GLU A 212 26.98 18.45 -2.12
CA GLU A 212 26.06 19.55 -1.80
C GLU A 212 25.63 20.34 -3.04
N THR A 213 26.59 20.74 -3.87
CA THR A 213 26.32 21.51 -5.10
C THR A 213 25.47 20.71 -6.10
N ALA A 214 25.85 19.45 -6.37
CA ALA A 214 25.10 18.57 -7.26
C ALA A 214 23.69 18.27 -6.73
N GLY A 215 23.57 18.03 -5.43
CA GLY A 215 22.30 17.76 -4.76
C GLY A 215 21.36 18.97 -4.74
N PHE A 216 21.90 20.17 -4.57
CA PHE A 216 21.11 21.40 -4.68
C PHE A 216 20.62 21.61 -6.12
N ALA A 217 21.47 21.37 -7.13
CA ALA A 217 21.08 21.42 -8.52
C ALA A 217 19.98 20.40 -8.85
N PHE A 218 20.07 19.17 -8.31
CA PHE A 218 19.00 18.18 -8.39
C PHE A 218 17.68 18.71 -7.81
N CYS A 219 17.72 19.31 -6.61
CA CYS A 219 16.53 19.83 -5.96
C CYS A 219 15.89 20.99 -6.75
N GLU A 220 16.69 21.88 -7.34
CA GLU A 220 16.19 22.96 -8.21
C GLU A 220 15.62 22.40 -9.53
N CYS A 221 16.27 21.38 -10.11
CA CYS A 221 15.78 20.69 -11.31
C CYS A 221 14.35 20.16 -11.14
N ILE A 222 14.04 19.63 -9.94
CA ILE A 222 12.71 19.11 -9.58
C ILE A 222 11.74 20.23 -9.18
N HIS A 223 12.12 21.08 -8.22
CA HIS A 223 11.19 21.97 -7.53
C HIS A 223 11.12 23.38 -8.11
N THR A 224 11.97 23.71 -9.07
CA THR A 224 11.98 25.02 -9.76
C THR A 224 11.81 24.87 -11.26
N ASN A 225 12.56 23.96 -11.89
CA ASN A 225 12.49 23.76 -13.34
C ASN A 225 11.34 22.83 -13.76
N GLY A 226 10.90 21.92 -12.89
CA GLY A 226 9.88 20.91 -13.21
C GLY A 226 10.34 19.89 -14.27
N SER A 227 11.64 19.60 -14.33
CA SER A 227 12.19 18.67 -15.31
C SER A 227 11.87 17.20 -14.93
N PRO A 228 11.88 16.27 -15.91
CA PRO A 228 11.67 14.86 -15.64
C PRO A 228 12.65 14.31 -14.60
N LEU A 229 12.17 13.43 -13.71
CA LEU A 229 12.98 12.87 -12.63
C LEU A 229 14.26 12.21 -13.16
N ASP A 230 14.15 11.43 -14.23
CA ASP A 230 15.30 10.70 -14.80
C ASP A 230 16.40 11.66 -15.30
N THR A 231 16.02 12.78 -15.93
CA THR A 231 16.97 13.81 -16.37
C THR A 231 17.66 14.50 -15.20
N CYS A 232 16.92 14.81 -14.13
CA CYS A 232 17.50 15.39 -12.92
C CYS A 232 18.45 14.40 -12.23
N LEU A 233 18.10 13.11 -12.19
CA LEU A 233 18.96 12.05 -11.65
C LEU A 233 20.24 11.87 -12.48
N GLU A 234 20.13 11.81 -13.80
CA GLU A 234 21.29 11.71 -14.70
C GLU A 234 22.24 12.90 -14.52
N THR A 235 21.68 14.12 -14.43
CA THR A 235 22.47 15.33 -14.19
C THR A 235 23.17 15.28 -12.83
N TYR A 236 22.48 14.79 -11.80
CA TYR A 236 23.05 14.60 -10.47
C TYR A 236 24.22 13.62 -10.48
N GLU A 237 24.05 12.43 -11.08
CA GLU A 237 25.10 11.41 -11.15
C GLU A 237 26.32 11.90 -11.93
N ASN A 238 26.13 12.62 -13.04
CA ASN A 238 27.22 13.18 -13.84
C ASN A 238 27.97 14.32 -13.14
N SER A 239 27.32 15.00 -12.18
CA SER A 239 27.89 16.13 -11.44
C SER A 239 28.42 15.75 -10.06
N LYS A 240 28.27 14.48 -9.69
CA LYS A 240 28.68 13.93 -8.40
C LYS A 240 30.22 13.81 -8.36
N ASN A 241 30.81 14.24 -7.24
CA ASN A 241 32.27 14.18 -7.03
C ASN A 241 32.72 12.85 -6.40
#